data_AF-A0A3M1ZHH2-F1
#
_entry.id   AF-A0A3M1ZHH2-F1
#
_cell.length_a   1.000
_cell.length_b   1.000
_cell.length_c   1.000
_cell.angle_alpha   90.00
_cell.angle_beta   90.00
_cell.angle_gamma   90.00
#
_symmetry.space_group_name_H-M   'P 1'
#
loop_
_entity.id
_entity.type
_entity.pdbx_description
1 polymer ?
#
loop_
_entity_poly.entity_id
_entity_poly.type
_entity_poly.pdbx_seq_one_letter_code
_entity_poly.pdbx_strand_id
1 'polypeptide(L)' 'ARGGVVIAIATEGDEFIKTKADYVLYVPETPPLLSPLVAVLPLQLLAYHIAVHRGADVDQPRNLAKSVTVE' A
#
# COMPACT_ATOMS: atom_id res chain seq x y z
N ALA A 1 -18.26 -11.14 -13.62
CA ALA A 1 -17.36 -10.23 -12.86
C ALA A 1 -16.81 -9.17 -13.83
N ARG A 2 -16.65 -7.91 -13.40
CA ARG A 2 -16.42 -6.74 -14.29
C ARG A 2 -14.93 -6.48 -14.67
N GLY A 3 -14.07 -7.50 -14.64
CA GLY A 3 -12.66 -7.35 -15.06
C GLY A 3 -11.80 -6.40 -14.21
N GLY A 4 -12.17 -6.20 -12.93
CA GLY A 4 -11.36 -5.38 -12.02
C GLY A 4 -10.08 -6.11 -11.63
N VAL A 5 -8.96 -5.40 -11.62
CA VAL A 5 -7.67 -5.90 -11.12
C VAL A 5 -7.66 -5.87 -9.60
N VAL A 6 -7.31 -7.00 -8.98
CA VAL A 6 -7.20 -7.17 -7.53
C VAL A 6 -5.72 -7.29 -7.15
N ILE A 7 -5.27 -6.36 -6.32
CA ILE A 7 -3.94 -6.40 -5.68
C ILE A 7 -4.18 -6.68 -4.20
N ALA A 8 -3.67 -7.81 -3.70
CA ALA A 8 -3.80 -8.21 -2.30
C ALA A 8 -2.49 -7.99 -1.53
N ILE A 9 -2.61 -7.70 -0.23
CA ILE A 9 -1.52 -7.81 0.73
C ILE A 9 -1.78 -9.07 1.54
N ALA A 10 -0.78 -9.95 1.65
CA ALA A 10 -0.92 -11.23 2.35
C ALA A 10 0.36 -11.60 3.09
N THR A 11 0.23 -12.46 4.09
CA THR A 11 1.40 -13.04 4.75
C THR A 11 2.12 -13.99 3.79
N GLU A 12 3.45 -13.99 3.81
CA GLU A 12 4.28 -14.94 3.08
C GLU A 12 3.77 -16.38 3.25
N GLY A 13 3.61 -17.10 2.13
CA GLY A 13 3.10 -18.48 2.12
C GLY A 13 1.58 -18.62 2.09
N ASP A 14 0.81 -17.53 2.04
CA ASP A 14 -0.64 -17.61 1.80
C ASP A 14 -0.94 -17.98 0.34
N GLU A 15 -1.10 -19.29 0.10
CA GLU A 15 -1.47 -19.83 -1.20
C GLU A 15 -2.96 -19.65 -1.52
N PHE A 16 -3.83 -19.45 -0.52
CA PHE A 16 -5.25 -19.23 -0.78
C PHE A 16 -5.47 -17.88 -1.47
N ILE A 17 -4.90 -16.81 -0.93
CA ILE A 17 -5.03 -15.45 -1.50
C ILE A 17 -4.44 -15.35 -2.90
N LYS A 18 -3.33 -16.05 -3.16
CA LYS A 18 -2.73 -16.16 -4.49
C LYS A 18 -3.69 -16.70 -5.56
N THR A 19 -4.68 -17.50 -5.19
CA THR A 19 -5.71 -17.99 -6.14
C THR A 19 -6.85 -16.99 -6.38
N LYS A 20 -6.92 -15.90 -5.61
CA LYS A 20 -8.03 -14.94 -5.62
C LYS A 20 -7.67 -13.55 -6.15
N ALA A 21 -6.38 -13.20 -6.16
CA ALA A 21 -5.90 -11.90 -6.59
C ALA A 21 -5.06 -12.00 -7.87
N ASP A 22 -5.05 -10.94 -8.68
CA ASP A 22 -4.19 -10.85 -9.87
C ASP A 22 -2.73 -10.61 -9.48
N TYR A 23 -2.52 -9.87 -8.38
CA TYR A 23 -1.21 -9.59 -7.80
C TYR A 23 -1.24 -9.73 -6.28
N VAL A 24 -0.16 -10.26 -5.70
CA VAL A 24 0.00 -10.37 -4.25
C VAL A 24 1.30 -9.71 -3.83
N LEU A 25 1.21 -8.80 -2.87
CA LEU A 25 2.33 -8.17 -2.17
C LEU A 25 2.49 -8.88 -0.83
N TYR A 26 3.49 -9.76 -0.74
CA TYR A 26 3.74 -10.52 0.47
C TYR A 26 4.44 -9.67 1.54
N VAL A 27 4.02 -9.86 2.79
CA VAL A 27 4.67 -9.33 3.98
C VAL A 27 5.06 -10.48 4.91
N PRO A 28 6.14 -10.36 5.70
CA PRO A 28 6.54 -11.41 6.61
C PRO A 28 5.48 -11.66 7.69
N GLU A 29 5.47 -12.88 8.22
CA GLU A 29 4.66 -13.18 9.39
C GLU A 29 5.09 -12.30 10.57
N THR A 30 4.12 -11.71 11.24
CA THR A 30 4.34 -10.82 12.39
C THR A 30 3.29 -11.05 13.47
N PRO A 31 3.60 -10.72 14.74
CA PRO A 31 2.60 -10.75 15.80
C PRO A 31 1.34 -9.98 15.40
N PRO A 32 0.13 -10.46 15.74
CA PRO A 32 -1.12 -9.85 15.30
C PRO A 32 -1.24 -8.35 15.59
N LEU A 33 -0.67 -7.88 16.71
CA LEU A 33 -0.65 -6.46 17.08
C LEU A 33 0.26 -5.59 16.20
N LEU A 34 1.26 -6.19 15.55
CA LEU A 34 2.19 -5.50 14.66
C LEU A 34 1.81 -5.63 13.17
N SER A 35 0.92 -6.57 12.83
CA SER A 35 0.47 -6.79 11.46
C SER A 35 -0.01 -5.50 10.75
N PRO A 36 -0.78 -4.59 11.38
CA PRO A 36 -1.17 -3.34 10.73
C PRO A 36 0.01 -2.44 10.37
N LEU A 37 1.07 -2.41 11.19
CA LEU A 37 2.27 -1.62 10.95
C LEU A 37 3.08 -2.15 9.77
N VAL A 38 3.13 -3.48 9.58
CA VAL A 38 3.86 -4.08 8.46
C VAL A 38 3.04 -3.99 7.17
N ALA A 39 1.72 -4.20 7.25
CA ALA A 39 0.82 -4.16 6.10
C ALA A 39 0.73 -2.76 5.44
N VAL A 40 1.06 -1.67 6.16
CA VAL A 40 1.06 -0.32 5.58
C VAL A 40 2.28 -0.04 4.70
N LEU A 41 3.40 -0.75 4.90
CA LEU A 41 4.66 -0.46 4.19
C LEU A 41 4.53 -0.64 2.66
N PRO A 42 3.94 -1.74 2.14
CA PRO A 42 3.72 -1.88 0.70
C PRO A 42 2.81 -0.78 0.15
N LEU A 43 1.83 -0.30 0.92
CA LEU A 43 0.92 0.78 0.50
C LEU A 43 1.64 2.12 0.40
N GLN A 44 2.52 2.43 1.36
CA GLN A 44 3.36 3.63 1.33
C GLN A 44 4.32 3.60 0.13
N LEU A 45 4.97 2.45 -0.11
CA LEU A 45 5.86 2.27 -1.26
C LEU A 45 5.11 2.36 -2.58
N LEU A 46 3.91 1.78 -2.68
CA LEU A 46 3.07 1.87 -3.88
C LEU A 46 2.70 3.32 -4.19
N ALA A 47 2.26 4.08 -3.18
CA ALA A 47 1.95 5.50 -3.33
C ALA A 47 3.17 6.31 -3.79
N TYR A 48 4.34 6.07 -3.17
CA TYR A 48 5.60 6.70 -3.55
C TYR A 48 5.97 6.41 -5.02
N HIS A 49 5.96 5.15 -5.43
CA HIS A 49 6.35 4.75 -6.79
C HIS A 49 5.38 5.31 -7.85
N ILE A 50 4.08 5.34 -7.55
CA ILE A 50 3.09 5.98 -8.42
C ILE A 50 3.35 7.49 -8.52
N ALA A 51 3.61 8.17 -7.40
CA ALA A 51 3.88 9.61 -7.39
C ALA A 51 5.14 9.96 -8.21
N VAL A 52 6.24 9.22 -8.01
CA VAL A 52 7.48 9.36 -8.79
C VAL A 52 7.22 9.10 -10.27
N HIS A 53 6.53 8.02 -10.62
CA HIS A 53 6.23 7.68 -12.01
C HIS A 53 5.36 8.74 -12.70
N ARG A 54 4.47 9.40 -11.96
CA ARG A 54 3.62 10.48 -12.46
C ARG A 54 4.31 11.85 -12.47
N GLY A 55 5.55 11.95 -12.00
CA GLY A 55 6.26 13.23 -11.85
C GLY A 55 5.58 14.18 -10.85
N ALA A 56 4.85 13.65 -9.87
CA ALA A 56 4.26 14.43 -8.81
C ALA A 56 5.31 14.78 -7.74
N ASP A 57 5.14 15.93 -7.08
CA ASP A 57 5.94 16.28 -5.92
C ASP A 57 5.54 15.39 -4.73
N VAL A 58 6.47 14.51 -4.34
CA VAL A 58 6.27 13.51 -3.28
C VAL A 58 6.34 14.15 -1.90
N ASP A 59 7.23 15.13 -1.72
CA ASP A 59 7.51 15.74 -0.43
C ASP A 59 6.53 16.90 -0.13
N GLN A 60 6.06 17.57 -1.19
CA GLN A 60 5.12 18.68 -1.11
C GLN A 60 3.92 18.45 -2.04
N PRO A 61 3.03 17.50 -1.71
CA PRO A 61 1.83 17.25 -2.50
C PRO A 61 0.96 18.50 -2.59
N ARG A 62 0.39 18.74 -3.78
CA ARG A 62 -0.44 19.92 -4.05
C ARG A 62 -1.55 20.10 -2.99
N ASN A 63 -1.80 21.34 -2.60
CA ASN A 63 -2.88 21.73 -1.69
C ASN A 63 -2.78 21.17 -0.26
N LEU A 64 -1.64 20.60 0.14
CA LEU A 64 -1.42 20.08 1.49
C LEU A 64 -0.34 20.89 2.21
N ALA A 65 -0.51 20.98 3.52
CA ALA A 65 0.50 21.47 4.45
C ALA A 65 0.88 20.33 5.39
N LYS A 66 2.12 20.35 5.90
CA LYS A 66 2.60 19.35 6.86
C LYS A 66 1.76 19.29 8.14
N SER A 67 1.22 20.44 8.55
CA SER A 67 0.28 20.60 9.64
C SER A 67 -0.56 21.84 9.37
N VAL A 68 -1.87 21.77 9.62
CA VAL A 68 -2.77 22.94 9.55
C VAL A 68 -2.79 23.59 10.92
N THR A 69 -2.23 24.81 11.02
CA THR A 69 -2.03 25.50 12.32
C THR A 69 -2.86 26.78 12.44
N VAL A 70 -3.81 27.02 11.53
CA VAL A 70 -4.73 28.15 11.57
C VAL A 70 -6.17 27.62 11.55
N GLU A 71 -7.01 28.17 12.43
CA GLU A 71 -8.47 27.95 12.42
C GLU A 71 -9.15 28.81 11.36
#